data_AF-C2E6A9-F1
#
_entry.id   AF-C2E6A9-F1
#
_cell.length_a   1.000
_cell.length_b   1.000
_cell.length_c   1.000
_cell.angle_alpha   90.00
_cell.angle_beta   90.00
_cell.angle_gamma   90.00
#
_symmetry.space_group_name_H-M   'P 1'
#
loop_
_entity.id
_entity.type
_entity.pdbx_description
1 polymer ?
#
loop_
_entity_poly.entity_id
_entity_poly.type
_entity_poly.pdbx_seq_one_letter_code
_entity_poly.pdbx_strand_id
1 'polypeptide(L)'
;MAELYSSHNLTFLVSADRFHINKLQKLSIVQAYIKVFDITSDQAEEIAEMTQGYAYAFQLIGDFMYELSTGKNFEESWNYTKLAFKDTLFNQAYDVISHELTEIDFQFLYEMSKIIILVQLLKKWVKASYT
;
A
#
# COMPACT_ATOMS: atom_id res chain seq x y z
N MET A 1 -9.77 -0.45 21.00
CA MET A 1 -8.85 -1.59 21.18
C MET A 1 -8.83 -2.21 22.60
N ALA A 2 -9.79 -1.93 23.50
CA ALA A 2 -9.74 -2.43 24.88
C ALA A 2 -10.98 -3.24 25.35
N GLU A 3 -11.99 -3.45 24.51
CA GLU A 3 -13.24 -4.09 24.96
C GLU A 3 -13.37 -5.58 24.62
N LEU A 4 -12.51 -6.14 23.78
CA LEU A 4 -12.56 -7.57 23.44
C LEU A 4 -11.97 -8.50 24.51
N TYR A 5 -11.26 -7.97 25.51
CA TYR A 5 -10.57 -8.79 26.52
C TYR A 5 -11.40 -9.05 27.77
N SER A 6 -12.56 -8.41 27.94
CA SER A 6 -13.28 -8.39 29.23
C SER A 6 -14.35 -9.48 29.38
N SER A 7 -14.64 -10.27 28.34
CA SER A 7 -15.68 -11.32 28.42
C SER A 7 -15.07 -12.73 28.47
N HIS A 8 -15.53 -13.53 29.42
CA HIS A 8 -15.11 -14.92 29.70
C HIS A 8 -15.29 -15.89 28.51
N ASN A 9 -15.86 -15.43 27.40
CA ASN A 9 -16.29 -16.22 26.25
C ASN A 9 -15.31 -16.12 25.06
N LEU A 10 -14.26 -15.29 25.13
CA LEU A 10 -13.31 -15.04 24.04
C LEU A 10 -11.94 -15.71 24.23
N THR A 11 -11.77 -16.51 25.28
CA THR A 11 -10.50 -17.22 25.59
C THR A 11 -10.04 -18.11 24.43
N PHE A 12 -10.98 -18.62 23.62
CA PHE A 12 -10.67 -19.37 22.40
C PHE A 12 -9.85 -18.55 21.38
N LEU A 13 -10.17 -17.26 21.18
CA LEU A 13 -9.46 -16.40 20.22
C LEU A 13 -8.06 -16.03 20.71
N VAL A 14 -7.88 -15.89 22.03
CA VAL A 14 -6.57 -15.64 22.64
C VAL A 14 -5.66 -16.88 22.54
N SER A 15 -6.26 -18.07 22.50
CA SER A 15 -5.56 -19.36 22.39
C SER A 15 -5.30 -19.80 20.95
N ALA A 16 -5.83 -19.08 19.96
CA ALA A 16 -5.62 -19.41 18.56
C ALA A 16 -4.16 -19.14 18.17
N ASP A 17 -3.51 -20.12 17.55
CA ASP A 17 -2.14 -19.97 17.05
C ASP A 17 -2.06 -18.77 16.10
N ARG A 18 -1.21 -17.80 16.45
CA ARG A 18 -0.97 -16.63 15.62
C ARG A 18 -0.16 -17.06 14.39
N PHE A 19 -0.85 -17.29 13.29
CA PHE A 19 -0.21 -17.59 12.02
C PHE A 19 0.45 -16.31 11.46
N HIS A 20 1.77 -16.28 11.43
CA HIS A 20 2.52 -15.18 10.84
C HIS A 20 2.54 -15.33 9.30
N ILE A 21 1.81 -14.47 8.62
CA ILE A 21 1.86 -14.38 7.16
C ILE A 21 3.14 -13.63 6.79
N ASN A 22 4.08 -14.32 6.15
CA ASN A 22 5.32 -13.73 5.67
C ASN A 22 5.09 -12.96 4.37
N LYS A 23 5.98 -12.00 4.10
CA LYS A 23 6.04 -11.31 2.80
C LYS A 23 6.28 -12.34 1.69
N LEU A 24 5.64 -12.10 0.54
CA LEU A 24 5.92 -12.85 -0.67
C LEU A 24 7.38 -12.64 -1.09
N GLN A 25 8.00 -13.71 -1.61
CA GLN A 25 9.35 -13.64 -2.13
C GLN A 25 9.37 -12.88 -3.47
N LYS A 26 10.27 -11.90 -3.60
CA LYS A 26 10.43 -11.08 -4.82
C LYS A 26 10.59 -11.95 -6.07
N LEU A 27 11.45 -12.97 -6.01
CA LEU A 27 11.71 -13.88 -7.13
C LEU A 27 10.44 -14.62 -7.60
N SER A 28 9.59 -15.05 -6.67
CA SER A 28 8.33 -15.71 -7.01
C SER A 28 7.36 -14.77 -7.73
N ILE A 29 7.32 -13.49 -7.31
CA ILE A 29 6.50 -12.47 -7.95
C ILE A 29 7.02 -12.16 -9.37
N VAL A 30 8.33 -11.99 -9.53
CA VAL A 30 8.97 -11.76 -10.84
C VAL A 30 8.62 -12.89 -11.81
N GLN A 31 8.82 -14.15 -11.39
CA GLN A 31 8.50 -15.32 -12.22
C GLN A 31 7.01 -15.38 -12.60
N ALA A 32 6.12 -15.00 -11.68
CA ALA A 32 4.69 -14.96 -11.96
C ALA A 32 4.35 -13.92 -13.05
N TYR A 33 4.88 -12.71 -12.96
CA TYR A 33 4.61 -11.66 -13.95
C TYR A 33 5.23 -11.93 -15.32
N ILE A 34 6.44 -12.47 -15.38
CA ILE A 34 7.05 -12.92 -16.65
C ILE A 34 6.14 -13.95 -17.32
N LYS A 35 5.68 -14.95 -16.55
CA LYS A 35 4.85 -16.04 -17.08
C LYS A 35 3.50 -15.57 -17.59
N VAL A 36 2.88 -14.58 -16.94
CA VAL A 36 1.52 -14.13 -17.26
C VAL A 36 1.50 -13.08 -18.38
N PHE A 37 2.46 -12.15 -18.38
CA PHE A 37 2.44 -10.99 -19.27
C PHE A 37 3.46 -11.04 -20.41
N ASP A 38 4.31 -12.07 -20.47
CA ASP A 38 5.39 -12.21 -21.47
C ASP A 38 6.30 -10.98 -21.56
N ILE A 39 6.64 -10.43 -20.39
CA ILE A 39 7.48 -9.23 -20.23
C ILE A 39 8.93 -9.60 -19.92
N THR A 40 9.83 -8.63 -20.06
CA THR A 40 11.25 -8.84 -19.73
C THR A 40 11.45 -9.00 -18.22
N SER A 41 12.57 -9.61 -17.83
CA SER A 41 12.93 -9.76 -16.41
C SER A 41 13.02 -8.41 -15.70
N ASP A 42 13.60 -7.40 -16.35
CA ASP A 42 13.76 -6.06 -15.76
C ASP A 42 12.41 -5.39 -15.51
N GLN A 43 11.48 -5.52 -16.46
CA GLN A 43 10.10 -5.03 -16.32
C GLN A 43 9.37 -5.73 -15.18
N ALA A 44 9.47 -7.06 -15.09
CA ALA A 44 8.86 -7.82 -14.02
C ALA A 44 9.48 -7.50 -12.65
N GLU A 45 10.77 -7.20 -12.60
CA GLU A 45 11.47 -6.81 -11.38
C GLU A 45 11.00 -5.45 -10.87
N GLU A 46 10.81 -4.47 -11.76
CA GLU A 46 10.23 -3.16 -11.42
C GLU A 46 8.83 -3.32 -10.80
N ILE A 47 7.98 -4.15 -11.41
CA ILE A 47 6.63 -4.43 -10.90
C ILE A 47 6.70 -5.11 -9.52
N ALA A 48 7.58 -6.12 -9.37
CA ALA A 48 7.75 -6.84 -8.12
C ALA A 48 8.23 -5.94 -6.98
N GLU A 49 9.10 -4.97 -7.26
CA GLU A 49 9.54 -3.98 -6.27
C GLU A 49 8.38 -3.13 -5.75
N MET A 50 7.45 -2.75 -6.62
CA MET A 50 6.29 -1.96 -6.21
C MET A 50 5.35 -2.71 -5.25
N THR A 51 5.32 -4.04 -5.32
CA THR A 51 4.51 -4.85 -4.40
C THR A 51 5.02 -4.83 -2.95
N GLN A 52 6.31 -4.58 -2.73
CA GLN A 52 6.99 -4.69 -1.42
C GLN A 52 6.77 -6.04 -0.70
N GLY A 53 6.40 -7.09 -1.44
CA GLY A 53 6.05 -8.42 -0.91
C GLY A 53 4.65 -8.51 -0.28
N TYR A 54 3.81 -7.49 -0.43
CA TYR A 54 2.42 -7.51 0.01
C TYR A 54 1.54 -8.27 -0.99
N ALA A 55 0.90 -9.35 -0.54
CA ALA A 55 0.14 -10.24 -1.42
C ALA A 55 -1.02 -9.55 -2.15
N TYR A 56 -1.72 -8.66 -1.47
CA TYR A 56 -2.79 -7.90 -2.11
C TYR A 56 -2.25 -6.89 -3.13
N ALA A 57 -1.08 -6.30 -2.89
CA ALA A 57 -0.46 -5.44 -3.90
C ALA A 57 -0.08 -6.21 -5.17
N PHE A 58 0.46 -7.43 -5.00
CA PHE A 58 0.71 -8.35 -6.11
C PHE A 58 -0.57 -8.64 -6.92
N GLN A 59 -1.67 -8.95 -6.24
CA GLN A 59 -2.96 -9.21 -6.90
C GLN A 59 -3.47 -7.98 -7.66
N LEU A 60 -3.56 -6.85 -6.97
CA LEU A 60 -4.15 -5.63 -7.51
C LEU A 60 -3.38 -5.08 -8.72
N ILE A 61 -2.05 -5.11 -8.68
CA ILE A 61 -1.22 -4.73 -9.82
C ILE A 61 -1.42 -5.69 -11.00
N GLY A 62 -1.56 -6.99 -10.71
CA GLY A 62 -1.85 -8.00 -11.72
C GLY A 62 -3.17 -7.73 -12.43
N ASP A 63 -4.22 -7.42 -11.69
CA ASP A 63 -5.54 -7.12 -12.26
C ASP A 63 -5.49 -5.91 -13.20
N PHE A 64 -4.89 -4.79 -12.77
CA PHE A 64 -4.78 -3.59 -13.62
C PHE A 64 -3.94 -3.83 -14.87
N MET A 65 -2.82 -4.53 -14.76
CA MET A 65 -1.98 -4.85 -15.92
C MET A 65 -2.71 -5.78 -16.90
N TYR A 66 -3.49 -6.73 -16.39
CA TYR A 66 -4.24 -7.67 -17.22
C TYR A 66 -5.32 -6.97 -18.05
N GLU A 67 -6.09 -6.06 -17.46
CA GLU A 67 -7.11 -5.29 -18.18
C GLU A 67 -6.51 -4.50 -19.36
N LEU A 68 -5.31 -3.95 -19.18
CA LEU A 68 -4.64 -3.07 -20.15
C LEU A 68 -3.81 -3.83 -21.20
N SER A 69 -3.46 -5.09 -20.92
CA SER A 69 -2.69 -5.96 -21.82
C SER A 69 -3.38 -6.21 -23.17
N THR A 70 -4.69 -5.96 -23.27
CA THR A 70 -5.50 -6.23 -24.48
C THR A 70 -5.40 -5.17 -25.57
N GLY A 71 -4.61 -4.10 -25.40
CA GLY A 71 -4.49 -3.07 -26.44
C GLY A 71 -3.43 -1.99 -26.24
N LYS A 72 -2.60 -2.06 -25.20
CA LYS A 72 -1.55 -1.08 -24.91
C LYS A 72 -0.18 -1.71 -24.80
N ASN A 73 0.86 -0.94 -25.10
CA ASN A 73 2.23 -1.37 -24.83
C ASN A 73 2.50 -1.42 -23.31
N PHE A 74 3.58 -2.08 -22.91
CA PHE A 74 3.94 -2.25 -21.50
C PHE A 74 4.00 -0.92 -20.74
N GLU A 75 4.66 0.09 -21.30
CA GLU A 75 4.96 1.33 -20.60
C GLU A 75 3.70 2.16 -20.32
N GLU A 76 2.76 2.19 -21.26
CA GLU A 76 1.45 2.80 -21.06
C GLU A 76 0.61 2.06 -20.01
N SER A 77 0.56 0.73 -20.09
CA SER A 77 -0.14 -0.11 -19.11
C SER A 77 0.45 0.06 -17.72
N TRP A 78 1.77 0.11 -17.63
CA TRP A 78 2.48 0.23 -16.37
C TRP A 78 2.31 1.62 -15.75
N ASN A 79 2.40 2.69 -16.55
CA ASN A 79 2.18 4.05 -16.06
C ASN A 79 0.77 4.25 -15.53
N TYR A 80 -0.24 3.73 -16.23
CA TYR A 80 -1.61 3.74 -15.72
C TYR A 80 -1.75 2.93 -14.43
N THR A 81 -1.21 1.71 -14.41
CA THR A 81 -1.26 0.82 -13.24
C THR A 81 -0.65 1.49 -12.02
N LYS A 82 0.49 2.17 -12.15
CA LYS A 82 1.13 2.90 -11.04
C LYS A 82 0.22 3.95 -10.41
N LEU A 83 -0.56 4.66 -11.23
CA LEU A 83 -1.49 5.68 -10.76
C LEU A 83 -2.71 5.02 -10.08
N ALA A 84 -3.38 4.10 -10.78
CA ALA A 84 -4.56 3.41 -10.27
C ALA A 84 -4.27 2.66 -8.96
N PHE A 85 -3.14 1.95 -8.90
CA PHE A 85 -2.70 1.22 -7.71
C PHE A 85 -2.54 2.11 -6.49
N LYS A 86 -1.88 3.27 -6.64
CA LYS A 86 -1.66 4.20 -5.53
C LYS A 86 -2.98 4.80 -5.06
N ASP A 87 -3.84 5.18 -5.98
CA ASP A 87 -5.15 5.75 -5.66
C ASP A 87 -6.04 4.72 -4.96
N THR A 88 -6.09 3.47 -5.44
CA THR A 88 -6.86 2.40 -4.80
C THR A 88 -6.35 2.10 -3.39
N LEU A 89 -5.04 1.93 -3.20
CA LEU A 89 -4.49 1.71 -1.86
C LEU A 89 -4.74 2.89 -0.93
N PHE A 90 -4.63 4.12 -1.44
CA PHE A 90 -4.90 5.31 -0.66
C PHE A 90 -6.36 5.38 -0.22
N ASN A 91 -7.30 5.18 -1.14
CA ASN A 91 -8.73 5.22 -0.83
C ASN A 91 -9.12 4.10 0.13
N GLN A 92 -8.61 2.88 -0.07
CA GLN A 92 -8.89 1.77 0.85
C GLN A 92 -8.31 2.01 2.25
N ALA A 93 -7.09 2.55 2.35
CA ALA A 93 -6.52 2.92 3.63
C ALA A 93 -7.30 4.07 4.29
N TYR A 94 -7.67 5.08 3.51
CA TYR A 94 -8.45 6.22 3.98
C TYR A 94 -9.85 5.79 4.46
N ASP A 95 -10.53 4.90 3.74
CA ASP A 95 -11.83 4.37 4.13
C ASP A 95 -11.74 3.65 5.46
N VAL A 96 -10.76 2.75 5.63
CA VAL A 96 -10.55 2.04 6.91
C VAL A 96 -10.24 3.03 8.04
N ILE A 97 -9.30 3.95 7.81
CA ILE A 97 -8.88 4.92 8.83
C ILE A 97 -10.06 5.84 9.21
N SER A 98 -10.78 6.38 8.24
CA SER A 98 -11.89 7.31 8.51
C SER A 98 -13.10 6.66 9.18
N HIS A 99 -13.37 5.37 8.94
CA HIS A 99 -14.44 4.65 9.62
C HIS A 99 -14.06 4.20 11.04
N GLU A 100 -12.78 3.91 11.29
CA GLU A 100 -12.30 3.43 12.60
C GLU A 100 -11.93 4.58 13.55
N LEU A 101 -11.61 5.75 13.02
CA LEU A 101 -11.27 6.92 13.84
C LEU A 101 -12.51 7.65 14.33
N THR A 102 -12.46 8.07 15.59
CA THR A 102 -13.46 9.00 16.11
C THR A 102 -13.22 10.40 15.55
N GLU A 103 -14.25 11.26 15.62
CA GLU A 103 -14.15 12.66 15.20
C GLU A 103 -13.01 13.41 15.93
N ILE A 104 -12.75 13.06 17.19
CA ILE A 104 -11.65 13.61 17.98
C ILE A 104 -10.28 13.16 17.46
N ASP A 105 -10.14 11.87 17.12
CA ASP A 105 -8.89 11.35 16.56
C ASP A 105 -8.59 12.01 15.21
N PHE A 106 -9.62 12.25 14.40
CA PHE A 106 -9.47 12.94 13.12
C PHE A 106 -9.03 14.40 13.29
N GLN A 107 -9.64 15.13 14.23
CA GLN A 107 -9.21 16.50 14.56
C GLN A 107 -7.77 16.54 15.06
N PHE A 108 -7.37 15.58 15.90
CA PHE A 108 -6.00 15.48 16.38
C PHE A 108 -5.00 15.23 15.24
N LEU A 109 -5.27 14.25 14.37
CA LEU A 109 -4.43 13.98 13.19
C LEU A 109 -4.34 15.19 12.25
N TYR A 110 -5.45 15.90 12.06
CA TYR A 110 -5.50 17.11 11.25
C TYR A 110 -4.60 18.23 11.82
N GLU A 111 -4.68 18.50 13.13
CA GLU A 111 -3.80 19.48 13.77
C GLU A 111 -2.32 19.07 13.73
N MET A 112 -2.02 17.77 13.91
CA MET A 112 -0.65 17.28 13.72
C MET A 112 -0.16 17.47 12.29
N SER A 113 -1.02 17.27 11.28
CA SER A 113 -0.63 17.43 9.88
C SER A 113 -0.22 18.87 9.55
N LYS A 114 -0.89 19.88 10.11
CA LYS A 114 -0.54 21.29 9.93
C LYS A 114 0.85 21.60 10.48
N ILE A 115 1.17 21.05 11.66
CA ILE A 115 2.50 21.22 12.29
C ILE A 115 3.58 20.58 11.41
N ILE A 116 3.33 19.38 10.88
CA ILE A 116 4.26 18.69 9.98
C ILE A 116 4.51 19.51 8.70
N ILE A 117 3.44 20.04 8.08
CA ILE A 117 3.54 20.89 6.89
C ILE A 117 4.35 22.16 7.19
N LEU A 118 4.10 22.81 8.32
CA LEU A 118 4.87 23.98 8.77
C LEU A 118 6.36 23.65 8.94
N VAL A 119 6.70 22.52 9.55
CA VAL A 119 8.09 22.06 9.70
C VAL A 119 8.75 21.77 8.35
N GLN A 120 8.02 21.18 7.40
CA GLN A 120 8.53 20.94 6.05
C GLN A 120 8.78 22.25 5.28
N LEU A 121 7.86 23.21 5.39
CA LEU A 121 8.01 24.54 4.79
C LEU A 121 9.20 25.30 5.38
N LEU A 122 9.39 25.27 6.69
CA LEU A 122 10.54 25.87 7.36
C LEU A 122 11.86 25.23 6.92
N LYS A 123 11.92 23.90 6.84
CA LYS A 123 13.11 23.20 6.31
C LYS A 123 13.43 23.61 4.87
N LYS A 124 12.40 23.78 4.04
CA LYS A 124 12.54 24.23 2.64
C LYS A 124 13.03 25.68 2.56
N TRP A 125 12.51 26.56 3.42
CA TRP A 125 12.92 27.97 3.55
C TRP A 125 14.36 28.11 4.00
N VAL A 126 14.75 27.39 5.06
CA VAL A 126 16.13 27.36 5.57
C VAL A 126 17.08 26.90 4.47
N LYS A 127 16.74 25.84 3.73
CA LYS A 127 17.58 25.32 2.64
C LYS A 127 17.74 26.31 1.48
N ALA A 128 16.75 27.16 1.23
CA ALA A 128 16.78 28.20 0.20
C ALA A 128 17.52 29.48 0.65
N SER A 129 17.70 29.70 1.96
CA SER A 129 18.47 30.84 2.51
C SER A 129 19.98 30.59 2.57
N TYR A 130 20.45 29.36 2.31
CA TYR A 130 21.87 28.97 2.27
C TYR A 130 22.39 28.65 0.86
N THR A 131 21.65 29.05 -0.18
CA THR A 131 22.04 29.01 -1.60
C THR A 131 21.96 30.42 -2.16
#